data_AF-A0A699ZP41-F1
#
_entry.id   AF-A0A699ZP41-F1
#
_cell.length_a   1.000
_cell.length_b   1.000
_cell.length_c   1.000
_cell.angle_alpha   90.00
_cell.angle_beta   90.00
_cell.angle_gamma   90.00
#
_symmetry.space_group_name_H-M   'P 1'
#
loop_
_entity.id
_entity.type
_entity.pdbx_description
1 polymer ?
#
loop_
_entity_poly.entity_id
_entity_poly.type
_entity_poly.pdbx_seq_one_letter_code
_entity_poly.pdbx_strand_id
1 'polypeptide(L)'
;MLGTMSLEQATIMAQERGTDVIVLNPDLSTPLVRLWEWSKFKYEAEKDAKQKASKSTVVETKEVQLRPKTDSNDLATKMKSAIKFLEK
;
A
#
# COMPACT_ATOMS: atom_id res chain seq x y z
N MET A 1 -24.30 11.36 -4.85
CA MET A 1 -23.20 11.03 -5.79
C MET A 1 -23.35 11.97 -6.97
N LEU A 2 -22.35 12.82 -7.23
CA LEU A 2 -22.36 13.67 -8.40
C LEU A 2 -21.94 12.79 -9.59
N GLY A 3 -22.70 12.83 -10.69
CA GLY A 3 -22.43 12.03 -11.89
C GLY A 3 -21.28 12.61 -12.72
N THR A 4 -21.17 12.15 -13.96
CA THR A 4 -20.23 12.69 -14.95
C THR A 4 -20.56 14.15 -15.25
N MET A 5 -19.57 15.03 -15.19
CA MET A 5 -19.74 16.47 -15.45
C MET A 5 -18.51 17.02 -16.17
N SER A 6 -18.62 18.24 -16.71
CA SER A 6 -17.47 18.92 -17.31
C SER A 6 -16.49 19.43 -16.24
N LEU A 7 -15.23 19.64 -16.64
CA LEU A 7 -14.21 20.21 -15.77
C LEU A 7 -14.60 21.58 -15.24
N GLU A 8 -15.23 22.41 -16.07
CA GLU A 8 -15.69 23.75 -15.71
C GLU A 8 -16.72 23.70 -14.58
N GLN A 9 -17.71 22.82 -14.70
CA GLN A 9 -18.74 22.63 -13.66
C GLN A 9 -18.10 22.16 -12.35
N ALA A 10 -17.17 21.21 -12.41
CA ALA A 10 -16.44 20.75 -11.24
C ALA A 10 -15.62 21.88 -10.58
N THR A 11 -15.01 22.76 -11.39
CA THR A 11 -14.20 23.89 -10.92
C THR A 11 -15.06 24.96 -10.26
N ILE A 12 -16.21 25.28 -10.84
CA ILE A 12 -17.18 26.21 -10.25
C ILE A 12 -17.65 25.68 -8.89
N MET A 13 -18.05 24.40 -8.81
CA MET A 13 -18.45 23.80 -7.53
C MET A 13 -17.33 23.80 -6.49
N ALA A 14 -16.08 23.63 -6.93
CA ALA A 14 -14.92 23.68 -6.04
C ALA A 14 -14.73 25.08 -5.46
N GLN A 15 -14.81 26.11 -6.32
CA GLN A 15 -14.71 27.52 -5.94
C GLN A 15 -15.83 27.94 -4.99
N GLU A 16 -17.07 27.57 -5.28
CA GLU A 16 -18.23 27.84 -4.42
C GLU A 16 -18.08 27.25 -3.01
N ARG A 17 -17.37 26.12 -2.91
CA ARG A 17 -17.14 25.40 -1.65
C ARG A 17 -15.82 25.74 -0.99
N GLY A 18 -14.97 26.56 -1.61
CA GLY A 18 -13.61 26.84 -1.14
C GLY A 18 -12.72 25.59 -1.04
N THR A 19 -12.90 24.65 -1.97
CA THR A 19 -12.15 23.39 -2.04
C THR A 19 -11.41 23.24 -3.36
N ASP A 20 -10.49 22.28 -3.46
CA ASP A 20 -9.77 22.00 -4.70
C ASP A 20 -10.38 20.83 -5.47
N VAL A 21 -10.16 20.83 -6.78
CA VAL A 21 -10.49 19.72 -7.67
C VAL A 21 -9.31 18.76 -7.72
N ILE A 22 -9.42 17.60 -7.06
CA ILE A 22 -8.34 16.60 -7.00
C ILE A 22 -8.65 15.43 -7.92
N VAL A 23 -7.76 15.17 -8.88
CA VAL A 23 -7.83 14.00 -9.77
C VAL A 23 -7.23 12.79 -9.05
N LEU A 24 -8.02 11.73 -8.87
CA LEU A 24 -7.61 10.51 -8.17
C LEU A 24 -7.08 9.43 -9.11
N ASN A 25 -7.71 9.28 -10.28
CA ASN A 25 -7.31 8.28 -11.27
C ASN A 25 -7.30 8.91 -12.67
N PRO A 26 -6.11 9.28 -13.17
CA PRO A 26 -5.97 9.91 -14.48
C PRO A 26 -6.05 8.91 -15.63
N ASP A 27 -5.90 7.60 -15.37
CA ASP A 27 -5.77 6.58 -16.43
C ASP A 27 -7.11 6.17 -17.06
N LEU A 28 -8.22 6.65 -16.48
CA LEU A 28 -9.56 6.35 -16.98
C LEU A 28 -9.94 7.31 -18.12
N SER A 29 -10.71 6.81 -19.10
CA SER A 29 -11.26 7.61 -20.20
C SER A 29 -12.05 8.82 -19.72
N THR A 30 -12.63 8.72 -18.52
CA THR A 30 -13.13 9.85 -17.75
C THR A 30 -12.45 9.82 -16.40
N PRO A 31 -11.61 10.81 -16.07
CA PRO A 31 -10.86 10.81 -14.83
C PRO A 31 -11.81 10.89 -13.64
N LEU A 32 -11.50 10.15 -12.57
CA LEU A 32 -12.23 10.25 -11.31
C LEU A 32 -11.70 11.44 -10.51
N VAL A 33 -12.62 12.33 -10.14
CA VAL A 33 -12.31 13.60 -9.50
C VAL A 33 -13.05 13.70 -8.18
N ARG A 34 -12.39 14.25 -7.15
CA ARG A 34 -12.96 14.51 -5.82
C ARG A 34 -12.72 15.97 -5.45
N LEU A 35 -13.75 16.62 -4.91
CA LEU A 35 -13.64 17.96 -4.33
C LEU A 35 -13.13 17.86 -2.90
N TRP A 36 -11.94 18.41 -2.63
CA TRP A 36 -11.29 18.34 -1.32
C TRP A 36 -10.14 19.35 -1.25
N GLU A 37 -9.83 19.86 -0.06
CA GLU A 37 -8.61 20.62 0.21
C GLU A 37 -7.34 19.78 0.02
N TRP A 38 -6.40 20.30 -0.79
CA TRP A 38 -5.15 19.63 -1.13
C TRP A 38 -4.29 19.27 0.09
N SER A 39 -4.17 20.18 1.06
CA SER A 39 -3.33 20.01 2.25
C SER A 39 -3.78 18.80 3.09
N LYS A 40 -5.09 18.69 3.32
CA LYS A 40 -5.68 17.59 4.09
C LYS A 40 -5.57 16.26 3.34
N PHE A 41 -5.82 16.28 2.03
CA PHE A 41 -5.66 15.10 1.17
C PHE A 41 -4.23 14.54 1.23
N LYS A 42 -3.21 15.40 1.10
CA LYS A 42 -1.81 14.97 1.16
C LYS A 42 -1.47 14.33 2.51
N TYR A 43 -1.92 14.92 3.61
CA TYR A 43 -1.70 14.37 4.95
C TYR A 43 -2.36 13.00 5.13
N GLU A 44 -3.62 12.85 4.71
CA GLU A 44 -4.32 11.57 4.81
C GLU A 44 -3.71 10.51 3.89
N ALA A 45 -3.31 10.88 2.66
CA ALA A 45 -2.64 9.99 1.73
C ALA A 45 -1.29 9.47 2.29
N GLU A 46 -0.49 10.35 2.89
CA GLU A 46 0.76 9.95 3.55
C GLU A 46 0.52 9.06 4.77
N LYS A 47 -0.51 9.37 5.57
CA LYS A 47 -0.90 8.56 6.73
C LYS A 47 -1.35 7.17 6.31
N ASP A 48 -2.18 7.08 5.27
CA ASP A 48 -2.66 5.81 4.72
C ASP A 48 -1.52 5.00 4.09
N ALA A 49 -0.59 5.66 3.38
CA ALA A 49 0.60 5.02 2.83
C ALA A 49 1.48 4.41 3.95
N LYS A 50 1.71 5.16 5.04
CA LYS A 50 2.43 4.66 6.22
C LYS A 50 1.70 3.48 6.87
N GLN A 51 0.38 3.56 7.02
CA GLN A 51 -0.41 2.46 7.57
C GLN A 51 -0.38 1.21 6.69
N LYS A 52 -0.42 1.37 5.36
CA LYS A 52 -0.29 0.25 4.41
C LYS A 52 1.10 -0.37 4.49
N ALA A 53 2.16 0.44 4.53
CA ALA A 53 3.53 -0.04 4.70
C ALA A 53 3.76 -0.74 6.04
N SER A 54 3.12 -0.29 7.12
CA SER A 54 3.21 -0.97 8.42
C SER A 54 2.36 -2.24 8.50
N LYS A 55 1.27 -2.32 7.72
CA LYS A 55 0.36 -3.49 7.68
C LYS A 55 0.79 -4.54 6.67
N SER A 56 1.61 -4.19 5.67
CA SER A 56 2.17 -5.17 4.76
C SER A 56 3.05 -6.11 5.56
N THR A 57 2.61 -7.37 5.69
CA THR A 57 3.40 -8.44 6.26
C THR A 57 4.68 -8.58 5.45
N VAL A 58 5.83 -8.28 6.06
CA VAL A 58 7.13 -8.55 5.47
C VAL A 58 7.28 -10.06 5.40
N VAL A 59 7.07 -10.64 4.22
CA VAL A 59 7.32 -12.06 3.98
C VAL A 59 8.83 -12.23 3.84
N GLU A 60 9.52 -12.43 4.96
CA GLU A 60 10.93 -12.84 4.93
C GLU A 60 11.00 -14.28 4.40
N THR A 61 11.79 -14.52 3.36
CA THR A 61 12.07 -15.89 2.88
C THR A 61 13.45 -16.30 3.41
N LYS A 62 13.52 -17.34 4.22
CA LYS A 62 14.79 -17.91 4.71
C LYS A 62 15.10 -19.20 3.99
N GLU A 63 16.28 -19.27 3.37
CA GLU A 63 16.78 -20.47 2.73
C GLU A 63 17.65 -21.28 3.70
N VAL A 64 17.44 -22.60 3.74
CA VAL A 64 18.26 -23.53 4.54
C VAL A 64 19.06 -24.41 3.61
N GLN A 65 20.38 -24.17 3.53
CA GLN A 65 21.28 -24.96 2.70
C GLN A 65 21.77 -26.22 3.44
N LEU A 66 21.47 -27.39 2.87
CA LEU A 66 21.93 -28.69 3.35
C LEU A 66 22.95 -29.29 2.38
N ARG A 67 24.01 -29.90 2.90
CA ARG A 67 25.06 -30.56 2.09
C ARG A 67 25.03 -32.07 2.35
N PRO A 68 25.43 -32.92 1.39
CA PRO A 68 25.44 -34.38 1.58
C PRO A 68 26.41 -34.86 2.67
N LYS A 69 27.41 -34.05 3.04
CA LYS A 69 28.37 -34.33 4.13
C LYS A 69 27.99 -33.68 5.47
N THR A 70 26.73 -33.27 5.64
CA THR A 70 26.26 -32.66 6.88
C THR A 70 26.21 -33.72 7.99
N ASP A 71 26.96 -33.49 9.07
CA ASP A 71 26.92 -34.33 10.27
C ASP A 71 25.54 -34.28 10.94
N SER A 72 25.17 -35.38 11.61
CA SER A 72 23.86 -35.55 12.27
C SER A 72 23.50 -34.40 13.21
N ASN A 73 24.50 -33.81 13.87
CA ASN A 73 24.31 -32.71 14.81
C ASN A 73 24.04 -31.35 14.09
N ASP A 74 24.66 -31.12 12.93
CA ASP A 74 24.40 -29.93 12.09
C ASP A 74 23.01 -30.02 11.43
N LEU A 75 22.61 -31.22 11.00
CA LEU A 75 21.26 -31.48 10.47
C LEU A 75 20.18 -31.15 11.52
N ALA A 76 20.34 -31.65 12.75
CA ALA A 76 19.39 -31.41 13.84
C ALA A 76 19.25 -29.93 14.20
N THR A 77 20.36 -29.18 14.14
CA THR A 77 20.36 -27.73 14.42
C THR A 77 19.61 -26.97 13.34
N LYS A 78 19.87 -27.26 12.06
CA LYS A 78 19.17 -26.62 10.92
C LYS A 78 17.68 -26.95 10.88
N MET A 79 17.31 -28.19 11.22
CA MET A 79 15.91 -28.61 11.31
C MET A 79 15.16 -27.83 12.40
N LYS A 80 15.75 -27.67 13.59
CA LYS A 80 15.17 -26.85 14.68
C LYS A 80 14.98 -25.39 14.27
N SER A 81 15.95 -24.81 13.56
CA SER A 81 15.85 -23.44 13.05
C SER A 81 14.74 -23.29 11.99
N ALA A 82 14.56 -24.29 11.12
CA ALA A 82 13.51 -24.30 10.11
C ALA A 82 12.12 -24.43 10.75
N ILE A 83 11.94 -25.35 11.70
CA ILE A 83 10.68 -25.53 12.43
C ILE A 83 10.31 -24.25 13.19
N LYS A 84 11.27 -23.67 13.94
CA LYS A 84 11.06 -22.41 14.67
C LYS A 84 10.69 -21.24 13.76
N PHE A 85 11.13 -21.26 12.50
CA PHE A 85 10.76 -20.24 11.51
C PHE A 85 9.36 -20.45 10.94
N LEU A 86 8.94 -21.71 10.74
CA LEU A 86 7.61 -22.06 10.23
C LEU A 86 6.50 -21.94 11.30
N GLU A 87 6.83 -22.11 12.59
CA GLU A 87 5.91 -21.92 13.71
C GLU A 87 5.67 -20.44 14.08
N LYS A 88 6.44 -19.51 13.51
CA LYS A 88 6.38 -18.07 13.79
C LYS A 88 5.51 -17.34 12.77
#